data_AF-A0A951HJW0-F1
#
_entry.id   AF-A0A951HJW0-F1
#
_cell.length_a   1.000
_cell.length_b   1.000
_cell.length_c   1.000
_cell.angle_alpha   90.00
_cell.angle_beta   90.00
_cell.angle_gamma   90.00
#
_symmetry.space_group_name_H-M   'P 1'
#
loop_
_entity.id
_entity.type
_entity.pdbx_description
1 polymer ?
#
loop_
_entity_poly.entity_id
_entity_poly.type
_entity_poly.pdbx_seq_one_letter_code
_entity_poly.pdbx_strand_id
1 'polypeptide(L)'
;LIGGGTVWGWVACDPPTNTIFYGTGNPGPWNHEQRPGDNKWTTGVFARDLGSGQAKWFYQTSQHDLYDHDDINEQILLDMPVNGQMTPVLVRPARNGYMYVIDRRTGQVYSADPYGFINAMNGVDLKTGRLQMVKDKEPQEGRVIRNICPTASGAKDWNPSAFSPRTGLLYVPHENMCMDEGVMQANYIAGTPYVGSDVKMYAGPGGWRGVFTAWDPVRRKPAWEVHEDLPLWSGALATGGDLVFYGTMDGWFKAYDAVRGRLLWKVHLDSGIISQPVTYRGPDGHQYVAVLTGVGGWAGAIVSAGLDKRDGSAALGMVNAMKDLPERTRPGGRLYVFALAH
;
A
#
# COMPACT_ATOMS: atom_id res chain seq x y z
N LEU A 1 10.28 -11.27 21.32
CA LEU A 1 8.86 -10.91 21.10
C LEU A 1 8.42 -11.62 19.83
N ILE A 2 7.39 -12.47 19.91
CA ILE A 2 6.94 -13.32 18.77
C ILE A 2 5.68 -12.81 18.08
N GLY A 3 5.03 -11.78 18.64
CA GLY A 3 3.68 -11.34 18.26
C GLY A 3 3.61 -10.36 17.09
N GLY A 4 4.71 -10.07 16.39
CA GLY A 4 4.70 -9.12 15.25
C GLY A 4 4.51 -7.65 15.66
N GLY A 5 3.76 -6.89 14.85
CA GLY A 5 3.44 -5.48 15.09
C GLY A 5 4.56 -4.51 14.75
N THR A 6 5.44 -4.88 13.83
CA THR A 6 6.61 -4.07 13.46
C THR A 6 6.21 -2.77 12.75
N VAL A 7 7.09 -1.77 12.77
CA VAL A 7 6.82 -0.44 12.21
C VAL A 7 7.86 -0.14 11.14
N TRP A 8 7.49 -0.32 9.88
CA TRP A 8 8.41 -0.26 8.74
C TRP A 8 7.91 0.61 7.57
N GLY A 9 6.77 1.27 7.74
CA GLY A 9 6.21 2.18 6.75
C GLY A 9 6.49 3.65 7.07
N TRP A 10 5.54 4.51 6.72
CA TRP A 10 5.72 5.97 6.79
C TRP A 10 5.18 6.57 8.08
N VAL A 11 5.85 7.62 8.54
CA VAL A 11 5.45 8.42 9.70
C VAL A 11 5.02 9.80 9.23
N ALA A 12 3.89 10.29 9.74
CA ALA A 12 3.48 11.68 9.59
C ALA A 12 3.58 12.41 10.92
N CYS A 13 3.76 13.73 10.86
CA CYS A 13 3.81 14.60 12.03
C CYS A 13 2.83 15.76 11.84
N ASP A 14 2.07 16.08 12.88
CA ASP A 14 1.23 17.26 13.00
C ASP A 14 1.82 18.19 14.08
N PRO A 15 2.71 19.14 13.69
CA PRO A 15 3.39 20.01 14.65
C PRO A 15 2.44 20.82 15.55
N PRO A 16 1.34 21.41 15.04
CA PRO A 16 0.34 22.10 15.88
C PRO A 16 -0.18 21.29 17.06
N THR A 17 -0.31 19.96 16.91
CA THR A 17 -0.82 19.09 17.98
C THR A 17 0.29 18.32 18.70
N ASN A 18 1.56 18.51 18.34
CA ASN A 18 2.71 17.72 18.82
C ASN A 18 2.46 16.20 18.68
N THR A 19 1.92 15.77 17.54
CA THR A 19 1.49 14.38 17.32
C THR A 19 2.23 13.74 16.16
N ILE A 20 2.73 12.52 16.36
CA ILE A 20 3.16 11.64 15.27
C ILE A 20 2.12 10.56 15.02
N PHE A 21 1.96 10.19 13.76
CA PHE A 21 1.08 9.11 13.31
C PHE A 21 1.90 8.06 12.58
N TYR A 22 1.70 6.80 12.94
CA TYR A 22 2.32 5.68 12.24
C TYR A 22 1.49 4.41 12.40
N GLY A 23 1.68 3.51 11.45
CA GLY A 23 0.99 2.23 11.39
C GLY A 23 1.81 1.08 11.99
N THR A 24 1.14 0.08 12.56
CA THR A 24 1.74 -1.18 13.02
C THR A 24 1.41 -2.33 12.07
N GLY A 25 2.39 -3.19 11.86
CA GLY A 25 2.31 -4.34 10.97
C GLY A 25 1.50 -5.51 11.49
N ASN A 26 1.52 -6.61 10.74
CA ASN A 26 0.84 -7.87 11.04
C ASN A 26 1.24 -8.50 12.39
N PRO A 27 0.36 -9.30 13.01
CA PRO A 27 0.74 -10.21 14.09
C PRO A 27 1.43 -11.47 13.57
N GLY A 28 2.36 -12.01 14.35
CA GLY A 28 3.05 -13.28 14.05
C GLY A 28 2.46 -14.47 14.82
N PRO A 29 2.42 -15.70 14.24
CA PRO A 29 2.75 -16.05 12.85
C PRO A 29 1.60 -15.68 11.88
N TRP A 30 1.71 -15.91 10.58
CA TRP A 30 0.57 -15.72 9.66
C TRP A 30 -0.58 -16.69 9.94
N ASN A 31 -0.28 -17.90 10.42
CA ASN A 31 -1.30 -18.83 10.90
C ASN A 31 -2.06 -18.25 12.10
N HIS A 32 -3.26 -17.72 11.83
CA HIS A 32 -4.10 -17.05 12.81
C HIS A 32 -4.65 -18.00 13.89
N GLU A 33 -4.78 -19.30 13.60
CA GLU A 33 -5.27 -20.30 14.55
C GLU A 33 -4.32 -20.47 15.75
N GLN A 34 -3.03 -20.14 15.59
CA GLN A 34 -2.02 -20.17 16.66
C GLN A 34 -2.05 -18.94 17.57
N ARG A 35 -2.83 -17.91 17.23
CA ARG A 35 -2.84 -16.61 17.92
C ARG A 35 -4.28 -16.07 18.08
N PRO A 36 -5.12 -16.75 18.89
CA PRO A 36 -6.50 -16.34 19.12
C PRO A 36 -6.57 -14.95 19.78
N GLY A 37 -7.58 -14.17 19.39
CA GLY A 37 -7.87 -12.85 19.93
C GLY A 37 -7.61 -11.71 18.93
N ASP A 38 -7.93 -10.48 19.33
CA ASP A 38 -7.81 -9.30 18.46
C ASP A 38 -6.35 -8.96 18.09
N ASN A 39 -5.37 -9.52 18.79
CA ASN A 39 -3.94 -9.35 18.55
C ASN A 39 -3.46 -7.89 18.69
N LYS A 40 -4.04 -7.16 19.65
CA LYS A 40 -3.68 -5.75 19.90
C LYS A 40 -2.22 -5.64 20.41
N TRP A 41 -1.43 -4.67 19.95
CA TRP A 41 -1.77 -3.50 19.12
C TRP A 41 -1.16 -3.59 17.70
N THR A 42 -1.36 -4.72 17.02
CA THR A 42 -0.97 -4.94 15.62
C THR A 42 -2.00 -4.34 14.66
N THR A 43 -1.65 -4.20 13.37
CA THR A 43 -2.56 -3.84 12.27
C THR A 43 -3.48 -2.65 12.59
N GLY A 44 -2.85 -1.53 12.94
CA GLY A 44 -3.58 -0.30 13.19
C GLY A 44 -2.70 0.93 13.22
N VAL A 45 -3.32 2.08 13.43
CA VAL A 45 -2.64 3.37 13.48
C VAL A 45 -2.58 3.90 14.90
N PHE A 46 -1.38 4.26 15.33
CA PHE A 46 -1.15 5.05 16.53
C PHE A 46 -1.12 6.53 16.20
N ALA A 47 -1.73 7.34 17.06
CA ALA A 47 -1.33 8.72 17.29
C ALA A 47 -0.58 8.80 18.61
N ARG A 48 0.65 9.33 18.58
CA ARG A 48 1.47 9.49 19.78
C ARG A 48 1.92 10.92 19.96
N ASP A 49 2.04 11.35 21.20
CA ASP A 49 2.74 12.59 21.51
C ASP A 49 4.21 12.49 21.10
N LEU A 50 4.69 13.47 20.33
CA LEU A 50 6.04 13.47 19.76
C LEU A 50 7.13 13.55 20.83
N GLY A 51 6.87 14.22 21.96
CA GLY A 51 7.86 14.43 23.02
C GLY A 51 7.99 13.24 23.97
N SER A 52 6.85 12.67 24.39
CA SER A 52 6.77 11.62 25.41
C SER A 52 6.63 10.20 24.85
N GLY A 53 6.20 10.06 23.59
CA GLY A 53 5.86 8.77 23.01
C GLY A 53 4.56 8.14 23.56
N GLN A 54 3.82 8.83 24.42
CA GLN A 54 2.54 8.33 24.93
C GLN A 54 1.50 8.29 23.81
N ALA A 55 0.72 7.21 23.75
CA ALA A 55 -0.37 7.10 22.79
C ALA A 55 -1.51 8.04 23.20
N LYS A 56 -1.96 8.88 22.26
CA LYS A 56 -3.17 9.70 22.40
C LYS A 56 -4.41 8.88 22.03
N TRP A 57 -4.31 8.11 20.94
CA TRP A 57 -5.33 7.15 20.53
C TRP A 57 -4.69 6.06 19.67
N PHE A 58 -5.42 4.95 19.50
CA PHE A 58 -5.11 3.89 18.55
C PHE A 58 -6.40 3.39 17.91
N TYR A 59 -6.35 3.12 16.60
CA TYR A 59 -7.42 2.45 15.86
C TYR A 59 -6.86 1.23 15.14
N GLN A 60 -7.46 0.06 15.39
CA GLN A 60 -7.08 -1.19 14.71
C GLN A 60 -7.90 -1.33 13.42
N THR A 61 -7.24 -1.39 12.26
CA THR A 61 -7.90 -1.54 10.96
C THR A 61 -8.17 -3.00 10.61
N SER A 62 -7.39 -3.95 11.12
CA SER A 62 -7.61 -5.38 10.87
C SER A 62 -7.49 -6.19 12.17
N GLN A 63 -8.59 -6.32 12.92
CA GLN A 63 -8.57 -7.12 14.15
C GLN A 63 -8.40 -8.60 13.83
N HIS A 64 -7.56 -9.31 14.59
CA HIS A 64 -7.25 -10.72 14.35
C HIS A 64 -6.88 -10.97 12.87
N ASP A 65 -5.90 -10.22 12.35
CA ASP A 65 -5.51 -10.27 10.93
C ASP A 65 -5.33 -11.70 10.41
N LEU A 66 -5.90 -12.00 9.25
CA LEU A 66 -5.88 -13.34 8.65
C LEU A 66 -4.97 -13.45 7.44
N TYR A 67 -4.54 -12.31 6.88
CA TYR A 67 -4.06 -12.24 5.50
C TYR A 67 -2.74 -11.51 5.35
N ASP A 68 -2.03 -11.20 6.44
CA ASP A 68 -0.82 -10.37 6.42
C ASP A 68 -1.10 -8.93 5.96
N HIS A 69 -2.23 -8.36 6.38
CA HIS A 69 -2.57 -6.97 6.04
C HIS A 69 -1.87 -5.99 6.98
N ASP A 70 -0.53 -5.91 6.87
CA ASP A 70 0.31 -4.90 7.51
C ASP A 70 -0.25 -3.50 7.30
N ASP A 71 -0.69 -2.89 8.41
CA ASP A 71 -1.28 -1.56 8.37
C ASP A 71 -0.19 -0.49 8.54
N ILE A 72 0.81 -0.50 7.66
CA ILE A 72 1.99 0.38 7.73
C ILE A 72 1.99 1.54 6.71
N ASN A 73 1.02 1.58 5.81
CA ASN A 73 0.92 2.59 4.74
C ASN A 73 0.96 4.03 5.28
N GLU A 74 1.12 5.00 4.38
CA GLU A 74 1.22 6.42 4.71
C GLU A 74 0.00 7.02 5.41
N GLN A 75 0.25 8.06 6.20
CA GLN A 75 -0.78 8.85 6.90
C GLN A 75 -0.88 10.23 6.22
N ILE A 76 -1.87 10.44 5.36
CA ILE A 76 -2.02 11.72 4.65
C ILE A 76 -2.85 12.67 5.52
N LEU A 77 -2.21 13.68 6.11
CA LEU A 77 -2.86 14.64 6.98
C LEU A 77 -3.50 15.76 6.14
N LEU A 78 -4.83 15.85 6.17
CA LEU A 78 -5.60 16.82 5.38
C LEU A 78 -6.57 17.59 6.26
N ASP A 79 -6.87 18.82 5.88
CA ASP A 79 -8.07 19.51 6.34
C ASP A 79 -9.07 19.49 5.18
N MET A 80 -10.20 18.81 5.35
CA MET A 80 -11.19 18.63 4.29
C MET A 80 -12.63 18.64 4.82
N PRO A 81 -13.64 18.95 3.98
CA PRO A 81 -15.02 18.91 4.41
C PRO A 81 -15.48 17.47 4.69
N VAL A 82 -15.89 17.22 5.93
CA VAL A 82 -16.56 16.00 6.39
C VAL A 82 -17.95 16.39 6.87
N ASN A 83 -19.00 15.86 6.24
CA ASN A 83 -20.39 16.25 6.53
C ASN A 83 -20.64 17.77 6.48
N GLY A 84 -19.95 18.47 5.57
CA GLY A 84 -20.06 19.93 5.39
C GLY A 84 -19.20 20.78 6.34
N GLN A 85 -18.54 20.17 7.32
CA GLN A 85 -17.63 20.86 8.23
C GLN A 85 -16.17 20.61 7.86
N MET A 86 -15.35 21.66 7.83
CA MET A 86 -13.90 21.52 7.65
C MET A 86 -13.31 20.79 8.86
N THR A 87 -12.76 19.60 8.63
CA THR A 87 -12.32 18.69 9.69
C THR A 87 -10.86 18.28 9.45
N PRO A 88 -10.02 18.33 10.50
CA PRO A 88 -8.67 17.80 10.43
C PRO A 88 -8.68 16.27 10.43
N VAL A 89 -8.35 15.68 9.29
CA VAL A 89 -8.38 14.23 9.09
C VAL A 89 -6.99 13.66 8.80
N LEU A 90 -6.89 12.36 8.99
CA LEU A 90 -5.88 11.46 8.46
C LEU A 90 -6.59 10.58 7.42
N VAL A 91 -6.15 10.67 6.16
CA VAL A 91 -6.62 9.82 5.06
C VAL A 91 -5.58 8.73 4.81
N ARG A 92 -6.04 7.49 4.66
CA ARG A 92 -5.16 6.31 4.64
C ARG A 92 -5.69 5.22 3.71
N PRO A 93 -4.99 4.91 2.60
CA PRO A 93 -5.23 3.69 1.85
C PRO A 93 -4.55 2.51 2.56
N ALA A 94 -5.34 1.68 3.25
CA ALA A 94 -4.81 0.53 3.98
C ALA A 94 -4.68 -0.70 3.07
N ARG A 95 -3.75 -1.62 3.40
CA ARG A 95 -3.56 -2.90 2.68
C ARG A 95 -4.83 -3.71 2.50
N ASN A 96 -5.73 -3.66 3.48
CA ASN A 96 -6.99 -4.40 3.44
C ASN A 96 -7.98 -3.93 2.36
N GLY A 97 -7.64 -2.88 1.59
CA GLY A 97 -8.41 -2.39 0.46
C GLY A 97 -9.36 -1.24 0.76
N TYR A 98 -9.45 -0.80 2.02
CA TYR A 98 -10.28 0.33 2.42
C TYR A 98 -9.47 1.63 2.53
N MET A 99 -10.07 2.71 2.03
CA MET A 99 -9.61 4.08 2.19
C MET A 99 -10.26 4.65 3.44
N TYR A 100 -9.49 4.76 4.51
CA TYR A 100 -9.97 5.28 5.79
C TYR A 100 -9.87 6.81 5.82
N VAL A 101 -10.90 7.44 6.37
CA VAL A 101 -10.91 8.86 6.76
C VAL A 101 -11.14 8.92 8.26
N ILE A 102 -10.14 9.39 9.00
CA ILE A 102 -10.12 9.36 10.47
C ILE A 102 -9.92 10.79 10.99
N ASP A 103 -10.68 11.24 11.99
CA ASP A 103 -10.35 12.49 12.71
C ASP A 103 -8.98 12.32 13.38
N ARG A 104 -7.98 13.08 12.94
CA ARG A 104 -6.60 12.88 13.41
C ARG A 104 -6.41 13.25 14.88
N ARG A 105 -7.37 13.96 15.49
CA ARG A 105 -7.32 14.37 16.90
C ARG A 105 -7.89 13.31 17.82
N THR A 106 -8.96 12.63 17.39
CA THR A 106 -9.74 11.73 18.26
C THR A 106 -9.62 10.25 17.90
N GLY A 107 -9.19 9.92 16.67
CA GLY A 107 -9.20 8.56 16.16
C GLY A 107 -10.59 8.09 15.68
N GLN A 108 -11.59 8.97 15.65
CA GLN A 108 -12.92 8.63 15.12
C GLN A 108 -12.85 8.37 13.61
N VAL A 109 -13.32 7.20 13.18
CA VAL A 109 -13.43 6.87 11.76
C VAL A 109 -14.72 7.45 11.19
N TYR A 110 -14.61 8.30 10.17
CA TYR A 110 -15.75 8.87 9.46
C TYR A 110 -16.19 8.02 8.27
N SER A 111 -15.24 7.42 7.56
CA SER A 111 -15.54 6.50 6.47
C SER A 111 -14.39 5.52 6.24
N ALA A 112 -14.73 4.41 5.59
CA ALA A 112 -13.82 3.35 5.17
C ALA A 112 -14.41 2.74 3.89
N ASP A 113 -14.03 3.29 2.74
CA ASP A 113 -14.64 2.96 1.45
C ASP A 113 -13.65 2.13 0.61
N PRO A 114 -14.09 1.09 -0.11
CA PRO A 114 -13.19 0.28 -0.92
C PRO A 114 -12.57 1.11 -2.05
N TYR A 115 -11.26 1.04 -2.22
CA TYR A 115 -10.53 1.67 -3.36
C TYR A 115 -10.03 0.64 -4.38
N GLY A 116 -10.37 -0.63 -4.21
CA GLY A 116 -10.04 -1.74 -5.11
C GLY A 116 -11.02 -2.89 -4.94
N PHE A 117 -10.81 -3.98 -5.69
CA PHE A 117 -11.65 -5.17 -5.57
C PHE A 117 -11.35 -5.93 -4.27
N ILE A 118 -12.40 -6.19 -3.49
CA ILE A 118 -12.33 -6.89 -2.20
C ILE A 118 -13.40 -7.97 -2.18
N ASN A 119 -13.04 -9.18 -1.74
CA ASN A 119 -14.02 -10.24 -1.48
C ASN A 119 -13.80 -10.96 -0.15
N ALA A 120 -12.69 -10.66 0.55
CA ALA A 120 -12.36 -11.23 1.85
C ALA A 120 -13.08 -10.51 3.01
N MET A 121 -13.60 -9.30 2.75
CA MET A 121 -14.32 -8.47 3.72
C MET A 121 -15.53 -7.81 3.03
N ASN A 122 -16.60 -7.57 3.79
CA ASN A 122 -17.85 -6.95 3.34
C ASN A 122 -18.07 -5.52 3.86
N GLY A 123 -17.08 -4.92 4.52
CA GLY A 123 -17.11 -3.54 4.97
C GLY A 123 -16.50 -3.35 6.34
N VAL A 124 -16.64 -2.12 6.84
CA VAL A 124 -16.26 -1.72 8.20
C VAL A 124 -17.51 -1.25 8.92
N ASP A 125 -17.81 -1.85 10.07
CA ASP A 125 -18.86 -1.33 10.94
C ASP A 125 -18.36 -0.08 11.66
N LEU A 126 -18.78 1.10 11.21
CA LEU A 126 -18.34 2.39 11.77
C LEU A 126 -18.80 2.62 13.23
N LYS A 127 -19.78 1.86 13.74
CA LYS A 127 -20.18 1.96 15.16
C LYS A 127 -19.19 1.26 16.07
N THR A 128 -18.71 0.09 15.64
CA THR A 128 -17.80 -0.75 16.43
C THR A 128 -16.34 -0.57 16.03
N GLY A 129 -16.09 -0.01 14.84
CA GLY A 129 -14.77 0.11 14.23
C GLY A 129 -14.23 -1.21 13.66
N ARG A 130 -15.03 -2.28 13.57
CA ARG A 130 -14.56 -3.62 13.23
C ARG A 130 -14.72 -3.95 11.75
N LEU A 131 -13.76 -4.67 11.20
CA LEU A 131 -13.87 -5.30 9.88
C LEU A 131 -14.90 -6.41 9.89
N GLN A 132 -15.68 -6.49 8.81
CA GLN A 132 -16.67 -7.54 8.59
C GLN A 132 -16.06 -8.60 7.66
N MET A 133 -15.54 -9.67 8.25
CA MET A 133 -14.88 -10.75 7.51
C MET A 133 -15.88 -11.62 6.74
N VAL A 134 -15.47 -12.12 5.58
CA VAL A 134 -16.21 -13.12 4.81
C VAL A 134 -15.72 -14.50 5.20
N LYS A 135 -16.56 -15.26 5.91
CA LYS A 135 -16.21 -16.57 6.48
C LYS A 135 -15.63 -17.56 5.47
N ASP A 136 -16.16 -17.57 4.24
CA ASP A 136 -15.71 -18.46 3.17
C ASP A 136 -14.31 -18.12 2.62
N LYS A 137 -13.75 -16.98 3.04
CA LYS A 137 -12.41 -16.50 2.67
C LYS A 137 -11.38 -16.64 3.79
N GLU A 138 -11.78 -17.10 4.97
CA GLU A 138 -10.87 -17.32 6.10
C GLU A 138 -9.99 -18.56 5.85
N PRO A 139 -8.64 -18.43 5.81
CA PRO A 139 -7.73 -19.56 5.66
C PRO A 139 -7.88 -20.56 6.81
N GLN A 140 -7.68 -21.85 6.54
CA GLN A 140 -7.81 -22.90 7.56
C GLN A 140 -6.67 -23.91 7.45
N GLU A 141 -6.26 -24.49 8.58
CA GLU A 141 -5.26 -25.54 8.56
C GLU A 141 -5.75 -26.76 7.73
N GLY A 142 -4.88 -27.28 6.86
CA GLY A 142 -5.21 -28.42 5.99
C GLY A 142 -6.13 -28.11 4.81
N ARG A 143 -6.50 -26.85 4.57
CA ARG A 143 -7.34 -26.43 3.43
C ARG A 143 -6.84 -25.15 2.78
N VAL A 144 -6.60 -25.22 1.46
CA VAL A 144 -6.31 -24.03 0.65
C VAL A 144 -7.61 -23.32 0.29
N ILE A 145 -7.73 -22.07 0.71
CA ILE A 145 -8.80 -21.16 0.32
C ILE A 145 -8.38 -20.39 -0.92
N ARG A 146 -9.29 -20.26 -1.88
CA ARG A 146 -8.98 -19.71 -3.20
C ARG A 146 -9.64 -18.37 -3.46
N ASN A 147 -9.00 -17.59 -4.33
CA ASN A 147 -9.46 -16.29 -4.81
C ASN A 147 -9.75 -15.30 -3.67
N ILE A 148 -8.84 -15.18 -2.71
CA ILE A 148 -8.90 -14.17 -1.64
C ILE A 148 -8.39 -12.84 -2.23
N CYS A 149 -9.18 -11.78 -2.10
CA CYS A 149 -8.80 -10.45 -2.55
C CYS A 149 -9.08 -9.41 -1.43
N PRO A 150 -8.10 -8.55 -1.09
CA PRO A 150 -6.76 -8.47 -1.68
C PRO A 150 -5.80 -9.60 -1.21
N THR A 151 -4.64 -9.71 -1.86
CA THR A 151 -3.52 -10.59 -1.46
C THR A 151 -2.89 -10.18 -0.11
N ALA A 152 -1.88 -10.92 0.34
CA ALA A 152 -1.00 -10.51 1.44
C ALA A 152 -0.17 -9.24 1.15
N SER A 153 0.20 -8.97 -0.11
CA SER A 153 0.71 -7.64 -0.49
C SER A 153 -0.34 -6.53 -0.33
N GLY A 154 -1.61 -6.91 -0.18
CA GLY A 154 -2.75 -6.03 -0.02
C GLY A 154 -3.22 -5.44 -1.33
N ALA A 155 -4.22 -4.56 -1.24
CA ALA A 155 -4.60 -3.71 -2.34
C ALA A 155 -3.54 -2.64 -2.61
N LYS A 156 -2.63 -2.39 -1.66
CA LYS A 156 -1.49 -1.47 -1.76
C LYS A 156 -0.46 -1.77 -0.67
N ASP A 157 0.79 -1.97 -1.08
CA ASP A 157 1.93 -2.18 -0.18
C ASP A 157 2.56 -0.83 0.28
N TRP A 158 3.88 -0.80 0.53
CA TRP A 158 4.61 0.33 1.12
C TRP A 158 4.64 1.61 0.28
N ASN A 159 4.30 1.56 -1.01
CA ASN A 159 4.52 2.64 -1.96
C ASN A 159 3.57 3.84 -1.68
N PRO A 160 4.05 5.07 -1.42
CA PRO A 160 3.19 6.15 -0.93
C PRO A 160 2.38 6.83 -2.03
N SER A 161 1.17 7.28 -1.67
CA SER A 161 0.30 8.12 -2.48
C SER A 161 0.73 9.59 -2.45
N ALA A 162 0.23 10.39 -3.39
CA ALA A 162 0.42 11.85 -3.42
C ALA A 162 -0.92 12.58 -3.37
N PHE A 163 -0.99 13.69 -2.65
CA PHE A 163 -2.19 14.55 -2.62
C PHE A 163 -1.92 15.88 -3.30
N SER A 164 -2.89 16.41 -4.06
CA SER A 164 -2.83 17.78 -4.58
C SER A 164 -3.90 18.66 -3.93
N PRO A 165 -3.52 19.71 -3.17
CA PRO A 165 -4.48 20.67 -2.63
C PRO A 165 -5.16 21.51 -3.73
N ARG A 166 -4.61 21.55 -4.95
CA ARG A 166 -5.21 22.27 -6.08
C ARG A 166 -6.40 21.53 -6.68
N THR A 167 -6.27 20.21 -6.84
CA THR A 167 -7.34 19.37 -7.41
C THR A 167 -8.25 18.77 -6.35
N GLY A 168 -7.77 18.68 -5.10
CA GLY A 168 -8.43 17.97 -4.01
C GLY A 168 -8.37 16.45 -4.14
N LEU A 169 -7.55 15.92 -5.05
CA LEU A 169 -7.47 14.48 -5.33
C LEU A 169 -6.23 13.84 -4.69
N LEU A 170 -6.40 12.58 -4.29
CA LEU A 170 -5.34 11.68 -3.84
C LEU A 170 -4.98 10.72 -4.98
N TYR A 171 -3.71 10.65 -5.36
CA TYR A 171 -3.19 9.77 -6.42
C TYR A 171 -2.55 8.54 -5.80
N VAL A 172 -3.19 7.40 -5.99
CA VAL A 172 -2.93 6.15 -5.29
C VAL A 172 -2.39 5.12 -6.31
N PRO A 173 -1.08 4.84 -6.32
CA PRO A 173 -0.54 3.67 -7.00
C PRO A 173 -0.88 2.43 -6.17
N HIS A 174 -1.60 1.48 -6.75
CA HIS A 174 -2.08 0.33 -6.01
C HIS A 174 -2.17 -0.95 -6.87
N GLU A 175 -2.54 -2.04 -6.23
CA GLU A 175 -2.56 -3.40 -6.76
C GLU A 175 -4.00 -3.84 -7.05
N ASN A 176 -4.13 -4.77 -8.00
CA ASN A 176 -5.33 -5.54 -8.28
C ASN A 176 -4.93 -7.01 -8.38
N MET A 177 -4.72 -7.64 -7.24
CA MET A 177 -4.29 -9.04 -7.15
C MET A 177 -5.15 -9.82 -6.17
N CYS A 178 -5.20 -11.13 -6.38
CA CYS A 178 -5.83 -12.09 -5.49
C CYS A 178 -4.89 -13.27 -5.23
N MET A 179 -5.16 -14.04 -4.18
CA MET A 179 -4.34 -15.19 -3.80
C MET A 179 -5.17 -16.43 -3.49
N ASP A 180 -4.49 -17.57 -3.61
CA ASP A 180 -4.83 -18.78 -2.87
C ASP A 180 -3.93 -18.86 -1.64
N GLU A 181 -4.49 -19.21 -0.50
CA GLU A 181 -3.76 -19.30 0.78
C GLU A 181 -4.15 -20.56 1.56
N GLY A 182 -3.17 -21.26 2.12
CA GLY A 182 -3.36 -22.26 3.16
C GLY A 182 -2.41 -22.00 4.32
N VAL A 183 -2.87 -22.24 5.56
CA VAL A 183 -2.06 -22.04 6.77
C VAL A 183 -1.59 -23.38 7.36
N MET A 184 -0.49 -23.33 8.11
CA MET A 184 0.11 -24.50 8.75
C MET A 184 0.78 -24.12 10.08
N GLN A 185 0.94 -25.08 10.99
CA GLN A 185 1.66 -24.83 12.24
C GLN A 185 3.10 -24.37 11.99
N ALA A 186 3.46 -23.21 12.52
CA ALA A 186 4.82 -22.72 12.56
C ALA A 186 5.39 -22.82 13.98
N ASN A 187 6.66 -23.22 14.09
CA ASN A 187 7.41 -23.18 15.34
C ASN A 187 8.31 -21.95 15.35
N TYR A 188 8.41 -21.30 16.52
CA TYR A 188 9.31 -20.17 16.69
C TYR A 188 10.72 -20.64 17.02
N ILE A 189 11.69 -20.27 16.19
CA ILE A 189 13.11 -20.36 16.46
C ILE A 189 13.72 -18.98 16.21
N ALA A 190 14.44 -18.45 17.19
CA ALA A 190 15.03 -17.12 17.07
C ALA A 190 16.01 -17.06 15.88
N GLY A 191 15.83 -16.08 14.99
CA GLY A 191 16.66 -15.89 13.80
C GLY A 191 16.19 -16.64 12.54
N THR A 192 15.11 -17.44 12.62
CA THR A 192 14.51 -18.09 11.45
C THR A 192 13.15 -17.45 11.11
N PRO A 193 12.67 -17.58 9.86
CA PRO A 193 11.31 -17.16 9.49
C PRO A 193 10.23 -17.81 10.37
N TYR A 194 9.21 -17.04 10.72
CA TYR A 194 8.05 -17.49 11.51
C TYR A 194 6.75 -17.11 10.78
N VAL A 195 6.45 -17.84 9.70
CA VAL A 195 5.37 -17.51 8.75
C VAL A 195 4.16 -18.43 8.94
N GLY A 196 4.24 -19.71 8.56
CA GLY A 196 3.11 -20.64 8.71
C GLY A 196 1.99 -20.45 7.67
N SER A 197 2.32 -20.02 6.46
CA SER A 197 1.36 -19.88 5.35
C SER A 197 2.04 -20.21 4.01
N ASP A 198 1.28 -20.84 3.11
CA ASP A 198 1.62 -21.10 1.72
C ASP A 198 0.67 -20.29 0.84
N VAL A 199 1.26 -19.43 0.00
CA VAL A 199 0.51 -18.46 -0.79
C VAL A 199 0.84 -18.61 -2.27
N LYS A 200 -0.16 -18.36 -3.11
CA LYS A 200 0.01 -18.20 -4.56
C LYS A 200 -0.78 -17.00 -5.05
N MET A 201 -0.08 -15.99 -5.56
CA MET A 201 -0.71 -14.74 -6.02
C MET A 201 -0.91 -14.72 -7.54
N TYR A 202 -1.93 -14.01 -7.99
CA TYR A 202 -2.25 -13.82 -9.41
C TYR A 202 -3.09 -12.54 -9.60
N ALA A 203 -3.26 -12.13 -10.87
CA ALA A 203 -4.06 -10.96 -11.22
C ALA A 203 -5.49 -11.07 -10.70
N GLY A 204 -6.03 -9.95 -10.22
CA GLY A 204 -7.43 -9.84 -9.85
C GLY A 204 -8.37 -9.78 -11.06
N PRO A 205 -9.66 -9.49 -10.83
CA PRO A 205 -10.63 -9.32 -11.91
C PRO A 205 -10.16 -8.33 -12.98
N GLY A 206 -10.43 -8.65 -14.24
CA GLY A 206 -10.02 -7.81 -15.39
C GLY A 206 -8.63 -8.13 -15.96
N GLY A 207 -7.79 -8.88 -15.25
CA GLY A 207 -6.51 -9.39 -15.76
C GLY A 207 -5.33 -8.41 -15.69
N TRP A 208 -5.53 -7.18 -15.25
CA TRP A 208 -4.46 -6.25 -14.87
C TRP A 208 -4.06 -6.45 -13.40
N ARG A 209 -2.80 -6.18 -13.06
CA ARG A 209 -2.25 -6.38 -11.70
C ARG A 209 -2.06 -5.08 -10.93
N GLY A 210 -2.03 -3.93 -11.61
CA GLY A 210 -1.88 -2.62 -10.98
C GLY A 210 -2.96 -1.65 -11.44
N VAL A 211 -3.25 -0.67 -10.59
CA VAL A 211 -4.16 0.44 -10.90
C VAL A 211 -3.59 1.72 -10.31
N PHE A 212 -3.52 2.77 -11.11
CA PHE A 212 -3.22 4.13 -10.66
C PHE A 212 -4.52 4.92 -10.58
N THR A 213 -4.96 5.23 -9.36
CA THR A 213 -6.27 5.83 -9.10
C THR A 213 -6.11 7.26 -8.64
N ALA A 214 -6.83 8.20 -9.25
CA ALA A 214 -7.12 9.48 -8.62
C ALA A 214 -8.40 9.35 -7.81
N TRP A 215 -8.26 9.28 -6.51
CA TRP A 215 -9.35 9.18 -5.55
C TRP A 215 -9.80 10.57 -5.09
N ASP A 216 -11.11 10.79 -5.09
CA ASP A 216 -11.72 11.96 -4.45
C ASP A 216 -12.06 11.61 -2.99
N PRO A 217 -11.33 12.14 -1.99
CA PRO A 217 -11.54 11.79 -0.59
C PRO A 217 -12.84 12.37 -0.01
N VAL A 218 -13.43 13.39 -0.63
CA VAL A 218 -14.70 13.98 -0.20
C VAL A 218 -15.88 13.22 -0.80
N ARG A 219 -15.81 12.91 -2.11
CA ARG A 219 -16.84 12.12 -2.81
C ARG A 219 -16.71 10.63 -2.58
N ARG A 220 -15.59 10.17 -2.02
CA ARG A 220 -15.30 8.77 -1.66
C ARG A 220 -15.42 7.82 -2.84
N LYS A 221 -14.84 8.22 -3.98
CA LYS A 221 -14.83 7.43 -5.21
C LYS A 221 -13.67 7.83 -6.14
N PRO A 222 -13.31 6.97 -7.10
CA PRO A 222 -12.38 7.35 -8.16
C PRO A 222 -12.94 8.50 -9.00
N ALA A 223 -12.08 9.49 -9.27
CA ALA A 223 -12.29 10.50 -10.30
C ALA A 223 -11.87 9.95 -11.68
N TRP A 224 -10.78 9.18 -11.72
CA TRP A 224 -10.30 8.43 -12.88
C TRP A 224 -9.32 7.34 -12.42
N GLU A 225 -9.12 6.33 -13.28
CA GLU A 225 -8.24 5.19 -13.04
C GLU A 225 -7.44 4.86 -14.31
N VAL A 226 -6.23 4.32 -14.12
CA VAL A 226 -5.38 3.79 -15.18
C VAL A 226 -4.97 2.37 -14.79
N HIS A 227 -5.23 1.40 -15.66
CA HIS A 227 -4.86 0.00 -15.43
C HIS A 227 -3.44 -0.28 -15.93
N GLU A 228 -2.70 -1.10 -15.19
CA GLU A 228 -1.33 -1.47 -15.49
C GLU A 228 -1.17 -2.99 -15.47
N ASP A 229 -0.39 -3.50 -16.43
CA ASP A 229 -0.15 -4.93 -16.59
C ASP A 229 0.50 -5.54 -15.34
N LEU A 230 1.32 -4.79 -14.62
CA LEU A 230 2.07 -5.20 -13.43
C LEU A 230 1.58 -4.41 -12.19
N PRO A 231 1.73 -4.94 -10.96
CA PRO A 231 1.41 -4.20 -9.75
C PRO A 231 2.23 -2.91 -9.67
N LEU A 232 1.64 -1.86 -9.10
CA LEU A 232 2.33 -0.59 -8.90
C LEU A 232 3.02 -0.56 -7.55
N TRP A 233 4.35 -0.53 -7.59
CA TRP A 233 5.22 -0.57 -6.41
C TRP A 233 6.03 0.73 -6.21
N SER A 234 5.87 1.70 -7.11
CA SER A 234 6.45 3.05 -7.02
C SER A 234 5.51 3.98 -6.26
N GLY A 235 6.09 4.95 -5.54
CA GLY A 235 5.31 6.06 -5.00
C GLY A 235 4.83 7.02 -6.09
N ALA A 236 3.89 7.88 -5.75
CA ALA A 236 3.43 8.96 -6.62
C ALA A 236 4.03 10.32 -6.21
N LEU A 237 4.10 11.23 -7.17
CA LEU A 237 4.44 12.64 -6.93
C LEU A 237 3.46 13.54 -7.67
N ALA A 238 2.75 14.41 -6.94
CA ALA A 238 1.92 15.47 -7.50
C ALA A 238 2.65 16.82 -7.43
N THR A 239 2.53 17.65 -8.48
CA THR A 239 3.21 18.95 -8.56
C THR A 239 2.24 20.10 -8.81
N GLY A 240 2.68 21.34 -8.56
CA GLY A 240 1.88 22.55 -8.78
C GLY A 240 1.55 22.87 -10.24
N GLY A 241 2.15 22.15 -11.20
CA GLY A 241 1.85 22.24 -12.63
C GLY A 241 0.71 21.31 -13.08
N ASP A 242 -0.07 20.78 -12.14
CA ASP A 242 -1.16 19.81 -12.39
C ASP A 242 -0.67 18.54 -13.14
N LEU A 243 0.54 18.09 -12.76
CA LEU A 243 1.15 16.83 -13.21
C LEU A 243 1.29 15.85 -12.05
N VAL A 244 1.06 14.57 -12.34
CA VAL A 244 1.33 13.45 -11.42
C VAL A 244 2.26 12.43 -12.06
N PHE A 245 3.27 12.01 -11.29
CA PHE A 245 4.31 11.10 -11.72
C PHE A 245 4.27 9.79 -10.93
N TYR A 246 4.50 8.67 -11.59
CA TYR A 246 4.76 7.37 -10.95
C TYR A 246 5.60 6.48 -11.87
N GLY A 247 6.22 5.46 -11.28
CA GLY A 247 6.98 4.44 -11.99
C GLY A 247 6.28 3.08 -12.04
N THR A 248 6.72 2.24 -12.96
CA THR A 248 6.19 0.87 -13.16
C THR A 248 7.30 -0.18 -13.00
N MET A 249 6.89 -1.41 -12.72
CA MET A 249 7.81 -2.52 -12.47
C MET A 249 8.63 -2.94 -13.70
N ASP A 250 8.18 -2.61 -14.91
CA ASP A 250 8.90 -2.81 -16.17
C ASP A 250 9.70 -1.57 -16.61
N GLY A 251 9.82 -0.55 -15.77
CA GLY A 251 10.79 0.55 -15.96
C GLY A 251 10.24 1.77 -16.69
N TRP A 252 8.94 1.87 -16.95
CA TRP A 252 8.36 3.13 -17.42
C TRP A 252 8.21 4.11 -16.27
N PHE A 253 8.79 5.31 -16.45
CA PHE A 253 8.47 6.50 -15.67
C PHE A 253 7.47 7.34 -16.44
N LYS A 254 6.32 7.64 -15.84
CA LYS A 254 5.15 8.24 -16.53
C LYS A 254 4.71 9.52 -15.84
N ALA A 255 4.19 10.47 -16.62
CA ALA A 255 3.56 11.69 -16.15
C ALA A 255 2.17 11.84 -16.76
N TYR A 256 1.17 12.09 -15.92
CA TYR A 256 -0.23 12.24 -16.29
C TYR A 256 -0.76 13.63 -15.92
N ASP A 257 -1.77 14.08 -16.67
CA ASP A 257 -2.63 15.20 -16.29
C ASP A 257 -3.36 14.84 -14.98
N ALA A 258 -3.15 15.65 -13.95
CA ALA A 258 -3.66 15.41 -12.61
C ALA A 258 -5.20 15.43 -12.51
N VAL A 259 -5.88 16.15 -13.40
CA VAL A 259 -7.33 16.34 -13.35
C VAL A 259 -8.05 15.27 -14.18
N ARG A 260 -7.52 14.96 -15.37
CA ARG A 260 -8.19 14.13 -16.38
C ARG A 260 -7.62 12.73 -16.52
N GLY A 261 -6.49 12.41 -15.90
CA GLY A 261 -5.86 11.09 -16.01
C GLY A 261 -5.33 10.78 -17.41
N ARG A 262 -5.01 11.80 -18.21
CA ARG A 262 -4.43 11.60 -19.55
C ARG A 262 -2.92 11.47 -19.46
N LEU A 263 -2.35 10.42 -20.06
CA LEU A 263 -0.90 10.27 -20.21
C LEU A 263 -0.35 11.44 -21.04
N LEU A 264 0.62 12.18 -20.48
CA LEU A 264 1.25 13.32 -21.16
C LEU A 264 2.68 13.01 -21.59
N TRP A 265 3.39 12.22 -20.80
CA TRP A 265 4.78 11.87 -21.07
C TRP A 265 5.14 10.52 -20.44
N LYS A 266 6.02 9.77 -21.09
CA LYS A 266 6.67 8.60 -20.49
C LYS A 266 8.05 8.37 -21.09
N VAL A 267 8.92 7.75 -20.30
CA VAL A 267 10.23 7.27 -20.74
C VAL A 267 10.48 5.88 -20.16
N HIS A 268 11.14 5.02 -20.94
CA HIS A 268 11.56 3.71 -20.47
C HIS A 268 12.99 3.80 -19.92
N LEU A 269 13.18 3.40 -18.67
CA LEU A 269 14.47 3.43 -17.99
C LEU A 269 15.12 2.04 -18.00
N ASP A 270 16.26 1.89 -17.35
CA ASP A 270 17.06 0.67 -17.40
C ASP A 270 16.57 -0.45 -16.46
N SER A 271 15.75 -0.13 -15.47
CA SER A 271 15.19 -1.07 -14.51
C SER A 271 13.82 -0.60 -13.99
N GLY A 272 13.03 -1.55 -13.49
CA GLY A 272 11.79 -1.32 -12.78
C GLY A 272 11.93 -0.32 -11.64
N ILE A 273 10.84 0.40 -11.38
CA ILE A 273 10.82 1.52 -10.44
C ILE A 273 9.97 1.12 -9.24
N ILE A 274 10.62 1.01 -8.09
CA ILE A 274 9.96 0.86 -6.78
C ILE A 274 10.13 2.11 -5.90
N SER A 275 10.92 3.10 -6.32
CA SER A 275 11.16 4.30 -5.52
C SER A 275 10.02 5.32 -5.61
N GLN A 276 10.13 6.37 -4.79
CA GLN A 276 9.30 7.56 -4.85
C GLN A 276 9.96 8.60 -5.78
N PRO A 277 9.25 9.10 -6.80
CA PRO A 277 9.71 10.28 -7.52
C PRO A 277 9.75 11.50 -6.59
N VAL A 278 10.75 12.36 -6.76
CA VAL A 278 10.89 13.62 -6.03
C VAL A 278 11.09 14.78 -6.99
N THR A 279 10.81 16.00 -6.55
CA THR A 279 11.14 17.22 -7.30
C THR A 279 11.85 18.22 -6.42
N TYR A 280 12.78 18.97 -7.00
CA TYR A 280 13.54 20.01 -6.32
C TYR A 280 13.90 21.14 -7.28
N ARG A 281 14.29 22.29 -6.71
CA ARG A 281 14.86 23.39 -7.48
C ARG A 281 16.38 23.31 -7.41
N GLY A 282 17.03 23.28 -8.56
CA GLY A 282 18.47 23.26 -8.66
C GLY A 282 19.11 24.61 -8.29
N PRO A 283 20.44 24.65 -8.08
CA PRO A 283 21.17 25.89 -7.84
C PRO A 283 21.10 26.91 -8.99
N ASP A 284 20.85 26.44 -10.21
CA ASP A 284 20.60 27.23 -11.42
C ASP A 284 19.19 27.86 -11.45
N GLY A 285 18.35 27.53 -10.48
CA GLY A 285 16.98 28.02 -10.38
C GLY A 285 15.95 27.23 -11.17
N HIS A 286 16.35 26.16 -11.88
CA HIS A 286 15.45 25.31 -12.66
C HIS A 286 14.83 24.19 -11.80
N GLN A 287 13.65 23.71 -12.20
CA GLN A 287 12.98 22.58 -11.54
C GLN A 287 13.45 21.26 -12.14
N TYR A 288 13.75 20.31 -11.26
CA TYR A 288 14.14 18.96 -11.61
C TYR A 288 13.17 17.94 -11.02
N VAL A 289 12.94 16.84 -11.73
CA VAL A 289 12.21 15.66 -11.24
C VAL A 289 13.18 14.49 -11.25
N ALA A 290 13.30 13.76 -10.16
CA ALA A 290 14.23 12.65 -10.02
C ALA A 290 13.54 11.37 -9.54
N VAL A 291 14.06 10.23 -9.97
CA VAL A 291 13.54 8.90 -9.61
C VAL A 291 14.67 7.87 -9.61
N LEU A 292 14.66 6.94 -8.65
CA LEU A 292 15.58 5.81 -8.60
C LEU A 292 15.00 4.62 -9.37
N THR A 293 15.87 3.95 -10.10
CA THR A 293 15.58 2.69 -10.79
C THR A 293 16.33 1.56 -10.11
N GLY A 294 15.74 0.38 -10.13
CA GLY A 294 16.25 -0.79 -9.44
C GLY A 294 15.10 -1.63 -8.95
N VAL A 295 14.64 -2.55 -9.81
CA VAL A 295 13.57 -3.46 -9.47
C VAL A 295 13.97 -4.33 -8.26
N GLY A 296 13.04 -4.48 -7.33
CA GLY A 296 13.29 -5.18 -6.07
C GLY A 296 12.05 -5.14 -5.19
N GLY A 297 12.25 -5.14 -3.86
CA GLY A 297 11.16 -5.35 -2.92
C GLY A 297 10.51 -6.72 -3.13
N TRP A 298 9.31 -6.90 -2.59
CA TRP A 298 8.61 -8.17 -2.71
C TRP A 298 8.22 -8.49 -4.16
N ALA A 299 7.58 -7.54 -4.86
CA ALA A 299 7.17 -7.71 -6.26
C ALA A 299 8.34 -7.91 -7.24
N GLY A 300 9.53 -7.41 -6.92
CA GLY A 300 10.73 -7.56 -7.74
C GLY A 300 11.63 -8.75 -7.38
N ALA A 301 11.30 -9.52 -6.33
CA ALA A 301 12.19 -10.54 -5.77
C ALA A 301 12.62 -11.61 -6.79
N ILE A 302 11.74 -11.96 -7.73
CA ILE A 302 12.07 -12.89 -8.83
C ILE A 302 13.25 -12.41 -9.69
N VAL A 303 13.43 -11.10 -9.82
CA VAL A 303 14.55 -10.50 -10.57
C VAL A 303 15.73 -10.21 -9.64
N SER A 304 15.50 -9.55 -8.49
CA SER A 304 16.59 -9.08 -7.63
C SER A 304 17.27 -10.20 -6.84
N ALA A 305 16.52 -11.24 -6.45
CA ALA A 305 17.04 -12.41 -5.73
C ALA A 305 17.21 -13.65 -6.63
N GLY A 306 16.92 -13.53 -7.93
CA GLY A 306 17.09 -14.62 -8.89
C GLY A 306 16.24 -15.86 -8.59
N LEU A 307 15.01 -15.65 -8.09
CA LEU A 307 14.13 -16.77 -7.72
C LEU A 307 13.66 -17.53 -8.97
N ASP A 308 13.50 -18.84 -8.83
CA ASP A 308 13.10 -19.71 -9.93
C ASP A 308 11.62 -19.53 -10.28
N LYS A 309 11.33 -19.09 -11.51
CA LYS A 309 9.96 -18.91 -12.01
C LYS A 309 9.10 -20.19 -12.03
N ARG A 310 9.71 -21.37 -11.89
CA ARG A 310 9.02 -22.65 -11.79
C ARG A 310 8.37 -22.85 -10.42
N ASP A 311 8.94 -22.26 -9.38
CA ASP A 311 8.36 -22.26 -8.04
C ASP A 311 7.37 -21.09 -7.92
N GLY A 312 6.09 -21.37 -8.15
CA GLY A 312 5.04 -20.35 -8.01
C GLY A 312 4.74 -19.93 -6.57
N SER A 313 5.18 -20.71 -5.58
CA SER A 313 5.01 -20.40 -4.15
C SER A 313 6.16 -19.57 -3.58
N ALA A 314 7.31 -19.52 -4.27
CA ALA A 314 8.47 -18.73 -3.85
C ALA A 314 8.13 -17.25 -3.62
N ALA A 315 8.84 -16.65 -2.65
CA ALA A 315 8.54 -15.34 -2.09
C ALA A 315 7.04 -15.21 -1.75
N LEU A 316 6.51 -16.17 -0.98
CA LEU A 316 5.14 -16.13 -0.46
C LEU A 316 4.11 -15.89 -1.58
N GLY A 317 4.27 -16.60 -2.70
CA GLY A 317 3.36 -16.56 -3.84
C GLY A 317 3.57 -15.42 -4.84
N MET A 318 4.40 -14.42 -4.54
CA MET A 318 4.63 -13.27 -5.41
C MET A 318 5.34 -13.67 -6.72
N VAL A 319 6.20 -14.69 -6.68
CA VAL A 319 6.84 -15.22 -7.90
C VAL A 319 5.79 -15.64 -8.93
N ASN A 320 4.64 -16.17 -8.51
CA ASN A 320 3.58 -16.54 -9.45
C ASN A 320 2.90 -15.34 -10.12
N ALA A 321 2.70 -14.24 -9.39
CA ALA A 321 2.14 -13.02 -9.97
C ALA A 321 3.12 -12.32 -10.92
N MET A 322 4.42 -12.53 -10.73
CA MET A 322 5.50 -11.76 -11.40
C MET A 322 6.36 -12.60 -12.35
N LYS A 323 5.87 -13.77 -12.82
CA LYS A 323 6.64 -14.70 -13.68
C LYS A 323 7.16 -14.08 -14.97
N ASP A 324 6.45 -13.08 -15.52
CA ASP A 324 6.79 -12.36 -16.74
C ASP A 324 7.72 -11.16 -16.50
N LEU A 325 8.00 -10.79 -15.24
CA LEU A 325 8.85 -9.65 -14.91
C LEU A 325 10.33 -9.79 -15.39
N PRO A 326 10.99 -10.95 -15.28
CA PRO A 326 12.39 -11.11 -15.73
C PRO A 326 12.60 -10.89 -17.24
N GLU A 327 11.53 -10.97 -18.03
CA GLU A 327 11.56 -10.73 -19.48
C GLU A 327 11.40 -9.24 -19.82
N ARG A 328 10.96 -8.43 -18.84
CA ARG A 328 10.61 -7.01 -19.01
C ARG A 328 11.59 -6.04 -18.36
N THR A 329 12.32 -6.50 -17.34
CA THR A 329 13.28 -5.67 -16.60
C THR A 329 14.47 -6.48 -16.10
N ARG A 330 15.52 -5.80 -15.63
CA ARG A 330 16.73 -6.37 -15.03
C ARG A 330 17.02 -5.68 -13.70
N PRO A 331 17.88 -6.24 -12.83
CA PRO A 331 18.38 -5.51 -11.66
C PRO A 331 19.00 -4.17 -12.08
N GLY A 332 18.90 -3.17 -11.21
CA GLY A 332 19.38 -1.81 -11.47
C GLY A 332 19.74 -1.07 -10.19
N GLY A 333 20.09 0.21 -10.34
CA GLY A 333 20.54 1.03 -9.21
C GLY A 333 20.97 2.42 -9.66
N ARG A 334 20.18 3.08 -10.52
CA ARG A 334 20.53 4.39 -11.08
C ARG A 334 19.52 5.47 -10.68
N LEU A 335 20.03 6.65 -10.36
CA LEU A 335 19.23 7.85 -10.20
C LEU A 335 19.10 8.54 -11.56
N TYR A 336 17.87 8.74 -12.01
CA TYR A 336 17.56 9.57 -13.18
C TYR A 336 17.05 10.93 -12.73
N VAL A 337 17.47 11.98 -13.42
CA VAL A 337 17.07 13.36 -13.16
C VAL A 337 16.62 13.98 -14.49
N PHE A 338 15.43 14.57 -14.50
CA PHE A 338 14.77 15.15 -15.66
C PHE A 338 14.55 16.65 -15.45
N ALA A 339 14.72 17.42 -16.51
CA ALA A 339 14.36 18.83 -16.61
C ALA A 339 13.83 19.12 -18.01
N LEU A 340 13.19 20.28 -18.20
CA LEU A 340 12.83 20.77 -19.53
C LEU A 340 14.10 21.23 -20.26
N ALA A 341 14.14 21.06 -21.58
CA ALA A 341 15.18 21.66 -22.40
C ALA A 341 15.11 23.19 -22.29
N HIS A 342 16.27 23.83 -22.11
CA HIS A 342 16.41 25.27 -21.97
C HIS A 342 16.71 25.94 -23.30
#